data_AF-A0A7S1ZRI2-F1
#
_entry.id   AF-A0A7S1ZRI2-F1
#
_cell.length_a   1.000
_cell.length_b   1.000
_cell.length_c   1.000
_cell.angle_alpha   90.00
_cell.angle_beta   90.00
_cell.angle_gamma   90.00
#
_symmetry.space_group_name_H-M   'P 1'
#
loop_
_entity.id
_entity.type
_entity.pdbx_description
1 polymer ?
#
loop_
_entity_poly.entity_id
_entity_poly.type
_entity_poly.pdbx_seq_one_letter_code
_entity_poly.pdbx_strand_id
1 'polypeptide(L)'
;GMSLFEEFGGEDGHLGAPAPSGEAPPAVVSSDTGAGSCPGCAEGDKADSKDVLQLKKKLQDLEEVSTSREMRIAELVSERDGHLKRINDLALANVEENHSESTLASDDVKKSALYAEVASKLATAERRLADLKSELEATKRQWGVTKGDLELARKTAEETEKKNERRLKELAATGKLTPGAGGG
;
A
#
# COMPACT_ATOMS: atom_id res chain seq x y z
N GLY A 1 29.54 27.12 -57.43
CA GLY A 1 28.12 27.53 -57.49
C GLY A 1 27.55 27.29 -56.13
N MET A 2 27.27 28.34 -55.36
CA MET A 2 26.04 29.14 -55.38
C MET A 2 24.88 28.45 -54.65
N SER A 3 24.43 29.19 -53.64
CA SER A 3 23.40 28.96 -52.63
C SER A 3 22.02 29.37 -53.15
N LEU A 4 20.94 28.78 -52.60
CA LEU A 4 19.58 29.34 -52.42
C LEU A 4 18.78 28.25 -51.66
N PHE A 5 18.33 28.36 -50.40
CA PHE A 5 17.52 29.35 -49.67
C PHE A 5 16.06 29.45 -50.15
N GLU A 6 15.14 28.96 -49.30
CA GLU A 6 13.76 29.41 -49.01
C GLU A 6 13.08 28.26 -48.22
N GLU A 7 12.83 28.34 -46.91
CA GLU A 7 11.98 29.28 -46.15
C GLU A 7 10.48 29.08 -46.44
N PHE A 8 9.78 28.43 -45.50
CA PHE A 8 8.46 28.87 -45.04
C PHE A 8 8.33 28.49 -43.55
N GLY A 9 8.29 29.51 -42.70
CA GLY A 9 7.85 29.44 -41.31
C GLY A 9 6.37 29.77 -41.15
N GLY A 10 5.97 29.93 -39.88
CA GLY A 10 4.73 30.59 -39.43
C GLY A 10 3.58 29.64 -39.08
N GLU A 11 2.87 29.74 -37.95
CA GLU A 11 2.96 30.49 -36.70
C GLU A 11 1.78 30.00 -35.83
N ASP A 12 2.00 29.99 -34.52
CA ASP A 12 1.07 30.25 -33.41
C ASP A 12 -0.34 29.63 -33.30
N GLY A 13 -0.53 28.95 -32.16
CA GLY A 13 -1.82 28.57 -31.60
C GLY A 13 -1.73 28.31 -30.10
N HIS A 14 -1.46 29.36 -29.32
CA HIS A 14 -1.66 29.41 -27.87
C HIS A 14 -3.16 29.44 -27.53
N LEU A 15 -3.51 29.24 -26.24
CA LEU A 15 -4.86 29.11 -25.62
C LEU A 15 -5.39 27.66 -25.57
N GLY A 16 -5.74 27.06 -24.43
CA GLY A 16 -5.73 27.48 -23.04
C GLY A 16 -6.17 26.27 -22.19
N ALA A 17 -5.61 26.16 -20.99
CA ALA A 17 -6.16 25.29 -19.95
C ALA A 17 -7.52 25.83 -19.48
N PRO A 18 -8.35 24.97 -18.89
CA PRO A 18 -8.61 25.22 -17.48
C PRO A 18 -8.38 23.97 -16.62
N ALA A 19 -7.60 24.16 -15.58
CA ALA A 19 -7.56 23.30 -14.41
C ALA A 19 -8.89 23.38 -13.65
N PRO A 20 -9.42 22.28 -13.09
CA PRO A 20 -10.36 22.38 -11.99
C PRO A 20 -9.62 22.74 -10.70
N SER A 21 -9.94 23.92 -10.17
CA SER A 21 -9.60 24.39 -8.84
C SER A 21 -10.43 23.71 -7.74
N GLY A 22 -9.89 23.71 -6.53
CA GLY A 22 -10.57 23.44 -5.26
C GLY A 22 -10.25 22.05 -4.72
N GLU A 23 -9.50 21.85 -3.64
CA GLU A 23 -9.55 22.59 -2.39
C GLU A 23 -8.26 22.28 -1.59
N ALA A 24 -7.45 23.29 -1.33
CA ALA A 24 -6.31 23.19 -0.42
C ALA A 24 -6.76 23.60 0.98
N PRO A 25 -6.53 22.81 2.04
CA PRO A 25 -6.80 23.27 3.40
C PRO A 25 -5.82 24.39 3.80
N PRO A 26 -6.25 25.31 4.68
CA PRO A 26 -5.53 26.56 4.94
C PRO A 26 -4.21 26.36 5.68
N ALA A 27 -3.19 27.09 5.24
CA ALA A 27 -1.99 27.34 6.01
C ALA A 27 -2.33 28.24 7.21
N VAL A 28 -2.14 27.72 8.42
CA VAL A 28 -2.15 28.49 9.67
C VAL A 28 -0.71 28.71 10.14
N VAL A 29 -0.25 29.92 9.87
CA VAL A 29 0.56 30.82 10.72
C VAL A 29 1.55 30.16 11.68
N SER A 30 2.84 30.34 11.38
CA SER A 30 3.90 30.34 12.39
C SER A 30 3.62 31.40 13.45
N SER A 31 3.66 31.00 14.72
CA SER A 31 3.96 31.89 15.83
C SER A 31 5.02 31.24 16.69
N ASP A 32 6.15 31.93 16.75
CA ASP A 32 7.28 31.67 17.61
C ASP A 32 6.92 31.97 19.08
N THR A 33 7.64 31.28 19.97
CA THR A 33 7.89 31.60 21.38
C THR A 33 6.72 31.64 22.38
N GLY A 34 6.62 30.58 23.18
CA GLY A 34 5.83 30.55 24.41
C GLY A 34 6.25 29.41 25.33
N ALA A 35 7.26 29.65 26.16
CA ALA A 35 7.50 28.83 27.34
C ALA A 35 6.25 28.88 28.23
N GLY A 36 5.52 27.76 28.30
CA GLY A 36 4.26 27.64 29.01
C GLY A 36 4.11 26.23 29.55
N SER A 37 4.65 26.01 30.74
CA SER A 37 4.39 24.86 31.59
C SER A 37 2.88 24.60 31.70
N CYS A 38 2.42 23.40 31.36
CA CYS A 38 1.17 22.87 31.89
C CYS A 38 1.40 21.41 32.33
N PRO A 39 1.66 21.18 33.62
CA PRO A 39 1.74 19.86 34.21
C PRO A 39 0.30 19.37 34.43
N GLY A 40 -0.21 18.66 33.43
CA GLY A 40 -1.60 18.19 33.44
C GLY A 40 -1.74 16.95 32.58
N CYS A 41 -1.39 15.81 33.19
CA CYS A 41 -1.69 14.44 32.80
C CYS A 41 -2.87 14.32 31.81
N ALA A 42 -2.58 14.21 30.51
CA ALA A 42 -3.50 13.56 29.60
C ALA A 42 -3.37 12.06 29.86
N GLU A 43 -4.45 11.49 30.38
CA GLU A 43 -4.62 10.08 30.69
C GLU A 43 -4.15 9.22 29.52
N GLY A 44 -3.18 8.35 29.79
CA GLY A 44 -2.83 7.28 28.87
C GLY A 44 -4.05 6.39 28.74
N ASP A 45 -4.72 6.48 27.58
CA ASP A 45 -5.80 5.60 27.19
C ASP A 45 -5.31 4.16 27.40
N LYS A 46 -5.98 3.47 28.32
CA LYS A 46 -5.65 2.13 28.73
C LYS A 46 -5.98 1.22 27.56
N ALA A 47 -4.97 0.60 26.94
CA ALA A 47 -5.23 -0.46 25.97
C ALA A 47 -5.98 -1.59 26.71
N ASP A 48 -7.27 -1.73 26.45
CA ASP A 48 -8.10 -2.70 27.11
C ASP A 48 -7.67 -4.10 26.63
N SER A 49 -7.77 -5.14 27.47
CA SER A 49 -7.41 -6.52 27.08
C SER A 49 -8.16 -6.97 25.80
N LYS A 50 -9.36 -6.41 25.60
CA LYS A 50 -10.17 -6.54 24.40
C LYS A 50 -9.50 -5.96 23.14
N ASP A 51 -8.81 -4.84 23.26
CA ASP A 51 -8.11 -4.18 22.14
C ASP A 51 -6.89 -4.98 21.70
N VAL A 52 -6.17 -5.58 22.65
CA VAL A 52 -5.05 -6.48 22.35
C VAL A 52 -5.52 -7.71 21.59
N LEU A 53 -6.65 -8.30 21.98
CA LEU A 53 -7.24 -9.43 21.26
C LEU A 53 -7.72 -9.03 19.86
N GLN A 54 -8.29 -7.83 19.72
CA GLN A 54 -8.69 -7.30 18.41
C GLN A 54 -7.50 -7.06 17.49
N LEU A 55 -6.40 -6.47 18.01
CA LEU A 55 -5.17 -6.25 17.25
C LEU A 55 -4.55 -7.56 16.79
N LYS A 56 -4.51 -8.58 17.66
CA LYS A 56 -4.04 -9.93 17.28
C LYS A 56 -4.87 -10.52 16.14
N LYS A 57 -6.20 -10.42 16.23
CA LYS A 57 -7.09 -10.90 15.17
C LYS A 57 -6.84 -10.18 13.85
N LYS A 58 -6.78 -8.84 13.88
CA LYS A 58 -6.47 -8.04 12.68
C LYS A 58 -5.13 -8.43 12.06
N LEU A 59 -4.13 -8.73 12.89
CA LEU A 59 -2.80 -9.12 12.42
C LEU A 59 -2.84 -10.49 11.71
N GLN A 60 -3.60 -11.44 12.24
CA GLN A 60 -3.85 -12.73 11.59
C GLN A 60 -4.63 -12.56 10.27
N ASP A 61 -5.71 -11.77 10.27
CA ASP A 61 -6.51 -11.52 9.07
C ASP A 61 -5.64 -10.89 7.95
N LEU A 62 -4.74 -9.96 8.31
CA LEU A 62 -3.80 -9.35 7.36
C LEU A 62 -2.76 -10.34 6.81
N GLU A 63 -2.33 -11.30 7.61
CA GLU A 63 -1.40 -12.36 7.18
C GLU A 63 -2.06 -13.31 6.17
N GLU A 64 -3.32 -13.70 6.41
CA GLU A 64 -4.12 -14.48 5.46
C GLU A 64 -4.34 -13.72 4.14
N VAL A 65 -4.65 -12.43 4.20
CA VAL A 65 -4.80 -11.59 3.00
C VAL A 65 -3.47 -11.46 2.25
N SER A 66 -2.34 -11.28 2.95
CA SER A 66 -1.02 -11.16 2.33
C SER A 66 -0.64 -12.43 1.58
N THR A 67 -0.78 -13.59 2.22
CA THR A 67 -0.45 -14.89 1.60
C THR A 67 -1.35 -15.19 0.41
N SER A 68 -2.65 -14.91 0.51
CA SER A 68 -3.58 -15.05 -0.61
C SER A 68 -3.19 -14.17 -1.81
N ARG A 69 -2.82 -12.91 -1.56
CA ARG A 69 -2.36 -11.99 -2.62
C ARG A 69 -1.03 -12.42 -3.23
N GLU A 70 -0.09 -12.92 -2.44
CA GLU A 70 1.20 -13.43 -2.94
C GLU A 70 0.99 -14.60 -3.90
N MET A 71 0.12 -15.56 -3.54
CA MET A 71 -0.25 -16.65 -4.45
C MET A 71 -0.87 -16.12 -5.74
N ARG A 72 -1.79 -15.15 -5.65
CA ARG A 72 -2.43 -14.58 -6.84
C ARG A 72 -1.45 -13.83 -7.73
N ILE A 73 -0.47 -13.14 -7.15
CA ILE A 73 0.62 -12.49 -7.89
C ILE A 73 1.45 -13.55 -8.63
N ALA A 74 1.81 -14.66 -7.97
CA ALA A 74 2.57 -15.74 -8.60
C ALA A 74 1.82 -16.36 -9.80
N GLU A 75 0.51 -16.58 -9.66
CA GLU A 75 -0.35 -17.05 -10.76
C GLU A 75 -0.36 -16.06 -11.93
N LEU A 76 -0.60 -14.77 -11.68
CA LEU A 76 -0.64 -13.75 -12.73
C LEU A 76 0.71 -13.57 -13.43
N VAL A 77 1.83 -13.73 -12.70
CA VAL A 77 3.17 -13.73 -13.28
C VAL A 77 3.35 -14.91 -14.23
N SER A 78 2.92 -16.10 -13.84
CA SER A 78 2.95 -17.30 -14.69
C SER A 78 2.06 -17.13 -15.93
N GLU A 79 0.85 -16.60 -15.77
CA GLU A 79 -0.05 -16.30 -16.89
C GLU A 79 0.58 -15.31 -17.88
N ARG A 80 1.15 -14.20 -17.38
CA ARG A 80 1.86 -13.21 -18.19
C ARG A 80 3.00 -13.85 -18.98
N ASP A 81 3.83 -14.67 -18.34
CA ASP A 81 4.96 -15.33 -19.00
C ASP A 81 4.49 -16.30 -20.08
N GLY A 82 3.39 -17.03 -19.82
CA GLY A 82 2.74 -17.87 -20.82
C GLY A 82 2.12 -17.10 -21.98
N HIS A 83 1.64 -15.87 -21.77
CA HIS A 83 1.16 -15.00 -22.84
C HIS A 83 2.31 -14.42 -23.67
N LEU A 84 3.38 -13.96 -23.02
CA LEU A 84 4.58 -13.47 -23.70
C LEU A 84 5.22 -14.54 -24.58
N LYS A 85 5.31 -15.77 -24.06
CA LYS A 85 5.81 -16.90 -24.85
C LYS A 85 4.95 -17.15 -26.09
N ARG A 86 3.63 -17.18 -25.94
CA ARG A 86 2.70 -17.35 -27.07
C ARG A 86 2.82 -16.22 -28.11
N ILE A 87 2.99 -14.97 -27.68
CA ILE A 87 3.22 -13.84 -28.60
C ILE A 87 4.51 -14.06 -29.40
N ASN A 88 5.60 -14.45 -28.72
CA ASN A 88 6.87 -14.72 -29.39
C ASN A 88 6.77 -15.89 -30.36
N ASP A 89 6.10 -16.99 -29.96
CA ASP A 89 5.89 -18.16 -30.82
C ASP A 89 5.07 -17.78 -32.07
N LEU A 90 4.01 -16.98 -31.92
CA LEU A 90 3.20 -16.50 -33.06
C LEU A 90 3.97 -15.54 -33.97
N ALA A 91 4.85 -14.71 -33.40
CA ALA A 91 5.70 -13.81 -34.17
C ALA A 91 6.75 -14.59 -34.97
N LEU A 92 7.35 -15.63 -34.38
CA LEU A 92 8.34 -16.49 -35.04
C LEU A 92 7.71 -17.41 -36.09
N ALA A 93 6.59 -18.06 -35.78
CA ALA A 93 5.88 -18.93 -36.72
C ALA A 93 5.44 -18.18 -37.99
N ASN A 94 4.95 -16.94 -37.85
CA ASN A 94 4.62 -16.10 -39.01
C ASN A 94 5.86 -15.67 -39.81
N VAL A 95 7.04 -15.57 -39.21
CA VAL A 95 8.29 -15.31 -39.95
C VAL A 95 8.71 -16.54 -40.76
N GLU A 96 8.59 -17.73 -40.18
CA GLU A 96 8.95 -19.00 -40.84
C GLU A 96 8.01 -19.39 -41.99
N GLU A 97 6.69 -19.16 -41.84
CA GLU A 97 5.68 -19.54 -42.83
C GLU A 97 5.66 -18.61 -44.07
N ASN A 98 6.10 -17.35 -43.92
CA ASN A 98 6.09 -16.34 -44.99
C ASN A 98 7.39 -16.29 -45.83
N HIS A 99 8.31 -17.25 -45.66
CA HIS A 99 9.48 -17.38 -46.53
C HIS A 99 9.18 -17.99 -47.91
N SER A 100 7.93 -18.40 -48.19
CA SER A 100 7.56 -19.01 -49.47
C SER A 100 6.60 -18.19 -50.35
N GLU A 101 5.75 -17.30 -49.82
CA GLU A 101 4.98 -16.34 -50.65
C GLU A 101 4.31 -15.30 -49.76
N SER A 102 4.40 -14.02 -50.13
CA SER A 102 3.80 -12.85 -49.47
C SER A 102 4.39 -12.45 -48.11
N THR A 103 5.24 -11.41 -48.12
CA THR A 103 5.67 -10.66 -46.94
C THR A 103 4.46 -9.96 -46.30
N LEU A 104 3.76 -10.63 -45.39
CA LEU A 104 2.85 -9.95 -44.47
C LEU A 104 3.71 -9.04 -43.59
N ALA A 105 3.48 -7.74 -43.67
CA ALA A 105 4.22 -6.77 -42.87
C ALA A 105 3.96 -7.07 -41.39
N SER A 106 4.94 -6.80 -40.50
CA SER A 106 4.77 -6.93 -39.04
C SER A 106 3.48 -6.23 -38.52
N ASP A 107 3.02 -5.21 -39.24
CA ASP A 107 1.80 -4.48 -38.97
C ASP A 107 0.52 -5.30 -39.20
N ASP A 108 0.53 -6.30 -40.08
CA ASP A 108 -0.65 -7.14 -40.35
C ASP A 108 -0.83 -8.19 -39.24
N VAL A 109 0.26 -8.69 -38.66
CA VAL A 109 0.22 -9.54 -37.46
C VAL A 109 -0.37 -8.77 -36.27
N LYS A 110 0.04 -7.51 -36.09
CA LYS A 110 -0.49 -6.64 -35.02
C LYS A 110 -1.97 -6.28 -35.20
N LYS A 111 -2.46 -6.29 -36.44
CA LYS A 111 -3.89 -6.09 -36.76
C LYS A 111 -4.71 -7.37 -36.66
N SER A 112 -4.07 -8.54 -36.55
CA SER A 112 -4.81 -9.80 -36.41
C SER A 112 -5.66 -9.81 -35.14
N ALA A 113 -6.87 -10.36 -35.23
CA ALA A 113 -7.80 -10.41 -34.10
C ALA A 113 -7.22 -11.17 -32.90
N LEU A 114 -6.46 -12.24 -33.15
CA LEU A 114 -5.77 -13.00 -32.11
C LEU A 114 -4.69 -12.18 -31.40
N TYR A 115 -3.88 -11.41 -32.15
CA TYR A 115 -2.88 -10.53 -31.53
C TYR A 115 -3.55 -9.45 -30.69
N ALA A 116 -4.59 -8.79 -31.21
CA ALA A 116 -5.32 -7.75 -30.49
C ALA A 116 -5.97 -8.29 -29.20
N GLU A 117 -6.53 -9.50 -29.24
CA GLU A 117 -7.11 -10.16 -28.07
C GLU A 117 -6.04 -10.47 -27.01
N VAL A 118 -4.92 -11.06 -27.41
CA VAL A 118 -3.84 -11.43 -26.48
C VAL A 118 -3.17 -10.17 -25.90
N ALA A 119 -2.93 -9.14 -26.71
CA ALA A 119 -2.39 -7.86 -26.27
C ALA A 119 -3.32 -7.15 -25.27
N SER A 120 -4.63 -7.19 -25.50
CA SER A 120 -5.63 -6.63 -24.58
C SER A 120 -5.66 -7.37 -23.24
N LYS A 121 -5.58 -8.71 -23.26
CA LYS A 121 -5.46 -9.53 -22.05
C LYS A 121 -4.17 -9.23 -21.28
N LEU A 122 -3.04 -9.08 -22.00
CA LEU A 122 -1.76 -8.71 -21.40
C LEU A 122 -1.86 -7.35 -20.70
N ALA A 123 -2.35 -6.31 -21.38
CA ALA A 123 -2.51 -4.98 -20.80
C ALA A 123 -3.44 -4.98 -19.57
N THR A 124 -4.48 -5.82 -19.58
CA THR A 124 -5.39 -5.98 -18.44
C THR A 124 -4.71 -6.70 -17.28
N ALA A 125 -3.91 -7.73 -17.54
CA ALA A 125 -3.14 -8.43 -16.53
C ALA A 125 -2.07 -7.52 -15.91
N GLU A 126 -1.40 -6.68 -16.72
CA GLU A 126 -0.40 -5.71 -16.25
C GLU A 126 -1.01 -4.67 -15.31
N ARG A 127 -2.18 -4.11 -15.66
CA ARG A 127 -2.90 -3.17 -14.77
C ARG A 127 -3.25 -3.82 -13.44
N ARG A 128 -3.86 -5.02 -13.48
CA ARG A 128 -4.20 -5.77 -12.25
C ARG A 128 -2.99 -6.10 -11.39
N LEU A 129 -1.87 -6.43 -12.02
CA LEU A 129 -0.61 -6.68 -11.31
C LEU A 129 -0.07 -5.41 -10.66
N ALA A 130 -0.16 -4.26 -11.32
CA ALA A 130 0.22 -2.97 -10.74
C ALA A 130 -0.68 -2.60 -9.55
N ASP A 131 -2.00 -2.76 -9.69
CA ASP A 131 -2.97 -2.49 -8.62
C ASP A 131 -2.71 -3.37 -7.40
N LEU A 132 -2.56 -4.69 -7.60
CA LEU A 132 -2.26 -5.63 -6.51
C LEU A 132 -0.93 -5.35 -5.83
N LYS A 133 0.10 -4.90 -6.56
CA LYS A 133 1.37 -4.48 -5.96
C LYS A 133 1.19 -3.24 -5.07
N SER A 134 0.43 -2.26 -5.54
CA SER A 134 0.11 -1.07 -4.75
C SER A 134 -0.63 -1.44 -3.46
N GLU A 135 -1.65 -2.30 -3.58
CA GLU A 135 -2.41 -2.79 -2.44
C GLU A 135 -1.56 -3.60 -1.46
N LEU A 136 -0.65 -4.45 -1.95
CA LEU A 136 0.28 -5.21 -1.13
C LEU A 136 1.19 -4.29 -0.31
N GLU A 137 1.75 -3.25 -0.93
CA GLU A 137 2.60 -2.28 -0.24
C GLU A 137 1.81 -1.46 0.79
N ALA A 138 0.56 -1.10 0.50
CA ALA A 138 -0.32 -0.46 1.47
C ALA A 138 -0.60 -1.39 2.68
N THR A 139 -0.89 -2.66 2.42
CA THR A 139 -1.11 -3.67 3.46
C THR A 139 0.14 -3.91 4.31
N LYS A 140 1.33 -4.00 3.72
CA LYS A 140 2.59 -4.12 4.47
C LYS A 140 2.85 -2.94 5.39
N ARG A 141 2.57 -1.71 4.92
CA ARG A 141 2.68 -0.51 5.77
C ARG A 141 1.70 -0.59 6.95
N GLN A 142 0.45 -0.97 6.70
CA GLN A 142 -0.55 -1.11 7.75
C GLN A 142 -0.20 -2.21 8.75
N TRP A 143 0.37 -3.33 8.29
CA TRP A 143 0.90 -4.38 9.14
C TRP A 143 2.03 -3.88 10.03
N GLY A 144 2.96 -3.09 9.48
CA GLY A 144 4.03 -2.44 10.24
C GLY A 144 3.51 -1.54 11.35
N VAL A 145 2.52 -0.70 11.06
CA VAL A 145 1.85 0.17 12.06
C VAL A 145 1.18 -0.68 13.14
N THR A 146 0.35 -1.65 12.73
CA THR A 146 -0.41 -2.51 13.66
C THR A 146 0.51 -3.32 14.59
N LYS A 147 1.65 -3.78 14.06
CA LYS A 147 2.68 -4.46 14.86
C LYS A 147 3.30 -3.51 15.89
N GLY A 148 3.62 -2.28 15.48
CA GLY A 148 4.12 -1.24 16.39
C GLY A 148 3.12 -0.93 17.51
N ASP A 149 1.84 -0.77 17.17
CA ASP A 149 0.76 -0.53 18.13
C ASP A 149 0.61 -1.68 19.12
N LEU A 150 0.71 -2.94 18.65
CA LEU A 150 0.66 -4.12 19.50
C LEU A 150 1.85 -4.19 20.47
N GLU A 151 3.05 -3.86 20.01
CA GLU A 151 4.25 -3.79 20.87
C GLU A 151 4.11 -2.69 21.94
N LEU A 152 3.57 -1.53 21.56
CA LEU A 152 3.30 -0.42 22.49
C LEU A 152 2.24 -0.81 23.53
N ALA A 153 1.12 -1.40 23.10
CA ALA A 153 0.06 -1.86 23.97
C ALA A 153 0.58 -2.91 24.97
N ARG A 154 1.42 -3.85 24.51
CA ARG A 154 2.06 -4.84 25.37
C ARG A 154 2.95 -4.20 26.43
N LYS A 155 3.85 -3.28 26.05
CA LYS A 155 4.71 -2.57 27.01
C LYS A 155 3.89 -1.82 28.05
N THR A 156 2.82 -1.15 27.60
CA THR A 156 1.90 -0.42 28.47
C THR A 156 1.23 -1.37 29.47
N ALA A 157 0.75 -2.53 29.02
CA ALA A 157 0.19 -3.55 29.91
C ALA A 157 1.20 -4.03 30.96
N GLU A 158 2.42 -4.38 30.56
CA GLU A 158 3.50 -4.80 31.47
C GLU A 158 3.86 -3.70 32.49
N GLU A 159 3.86 -2.43 32.09
CA GLU A 159 4.09 -1.31 33.00
C GLU A 159 2.95 -1.13 34.01
N THR A 160 1.70 -1.28 33.57
CA THR A 160 0.54 -1.19 34.46
C THR A 160 0.51 -2.34 35.46
N GLU A 161 0.88 -3.54 35.03
CA GLU A 161 1.00 -4.71 35.91
C GLU A 161 2.07 -4.45 36.98
N LYS A 162 3.27 -4.01 36.60
CA LYS A 162 4.33 -3.64 37.56
C LYS A 162 3.90 -2.53 38.53
N LYS A 163 3.17 -1.51 38.06
CA LYS A 163 2.62 -0.44 38.92
C LYS A 163 1.59 -0.99 39.90
N ASN A 164 0.70 -1.87 39.44
CA ASN A 164 -0.31 -2.51 40.28
C ASN A 164 0.32 -3.45 41.31
N GLU A 165 1.33 -4.23 40.94
CA GLU A 165 2.10 -5.06 41.88
C GLU A 165 2.77 -4.23 42.97
N ARG A 166 3.39 -3.09 42.62
CA ARG A 166 3.99 -2.17 43.60
C ARG A 166 2.94 -1.63 44.58
N ARG A 167 1.81 -1.15 44.06
CA ARG A 167 0.69 -0.66 44.88
C ARG A 167 0.14 -1.76 45.79
N LEU A 168 -0.01 -2.99 45.29
CA LEU A 168 -0.45 -4.14 46.10
C LEU A 168 0.55 -4.44 47.23
N LYS A 169 1.85 -4.42 46.95
CA LYS A 169 2.89 -4.61 47.97
C LYS A 169 2.87 -3.49 49.02
N GLU A 170 2.69 -2.24 48.60
CA GLU A 170 2.56 -1.08 49.51
C GLU A 170 1.30 -1.17 50.38
N LEU A 171 0.16 -1.58 49.81
CA LEU A 171 -1.09 -1.82 50.55
C LEU A 171 -0.96 -2.96 51.55
N ALA A 172 -0.27 -4.04 51.17
CA ALA A 172 0.02 -5.15 52.08
C ALA A 172 0.97 -4.73 53.22
N ALA A 173 2.00 -3.95 52.91
CA ALA A 173 2.98 -3.46 53.90
C ALA A 173 2.38 -2.45 54.89
N THR A 174 1.38 -1.67 54.48
CA THR A 174 0.70 -0.69 55.35
C THR A 174 -0.39 -1.30 56.23
N GLY A 175 -0.61 -2.62 56.17
CA GLY A 175 -1.53 -3.33 57.07
C GLY A 175 -3.01 -2.96 56.92
N LYS A 176 -3.39 -2.18 55.89
CA LYS A 176 -4.80 -1.82 55.62
C LYS A 176 -5.66 -2.99 55.13
N LEU A 177 -5.08 -4.17 54.96
CA LEU A 177 -5.77 -5.45 54.87
C LEU A 177 -5.94 -6.04 56.28
N THR A 178 -6.61 -5.32 57.20
CA THR A 178 -7.12 -5.96 58.41
C THR A 178 -8.36 -6.76 58.03
N PRO A 179 -8.36 -8.11 58.08
CA PRO A 179 -9.61 -8.84 58.10
C PRO A 179 -10.40 -8.36 59.31
N GLY A 180 -11.63 -7.90 59.07
CA GLY A 180 -12.51 -7.45 60.13
C GLY A 180 -12.59 -8.50 61.23
N ALA A 181 -11.98 -8.20 62.37
CA ALA A 181 -12.33 -8.80 63.64
C ALA A 181 -13.74 -8.31 63.97
N GLY A 182 -14.75 -8.95 63.38
CA GLY A 182 -16.12 -8.88 63.84
C GLY A 182 -16.19 -9.59 65.19
N GLY A 183 -16.21 -8.78 66.25
CA GLY A 183 -16.35 -9.22 67.63
C GLY A 183 -17.60 -10.06 67.87
N GLY A 184 -17.49 -10.92 68.89
CA GLY A 184 -18.58 -11.75 69.40
C GLY A 184 -19.60 -11.00 70.25
#